data_AF-A0A3D0VEN0-F1
#
_entry.id   AF-A0A3D0VEN0-F1
#
_cell.length_a   1.000
_cell.length_b   1.000
_cell.length_c   1.000
_cell.angle_alpha   90.00
_cell.angle_beta   90.00
_cell.angle_gamma   90.00
#
_symmetry.space_group_name_H-M   'P 1'
#
loop_
_entity.id
_entity.type
_entity.pdbx_description
1 polymer ?
#
loop_
_entity_poly.entity_id
_entity_poly.type
_entity_poly.pdbx_seq_one_letter_code
_entity_poly.pdbx_strand_id
1 'polypeptide(L)'
;MVGKRFREAVRLAQITIGNWKRLDGHYQAQGIDLLHFPLYTLLNVIFVWAAERIASDKVTEWENGLTAPLPGETAEDAAADFDDSFDQINH
;
A
#
# COMPACT_ATOMS: atom_id res chain seq x y z
N MET A 1 14.71 -2.89 -4.50
CA MET A 1 13.27 -3.16 -4.81
C MET A 1 12.42 -3.45 -3.57
N VAL A 2 13.01 -3.86 -2.44
CA VAL A 2 12.28 -4.22 -1.20
C VAL A 2 11.77 -2.98 -0.45
N GLY A 3 12.57 -1.91 -0.32
CA GLY A 3 12.14 -0.67 0.35
C GLY A 3 10.92 0.00 -0.29
N LYS A 4 10.83 -0.05 -1.63
CA LYS A 4 9.66 0.45 -2.38
C LYS A 4 8.37 -0.31 -2.01
N ARG A 5 8.44 -1.65 -1.95
CA ARG A 5 7.29 -2.51 -1.62
C ARG A 5 6.87 -2.39 -0.15
N PHE A 6 7.82 -2.15 0.75
CA PHE A 6 7.53 -1.88 2.15
C PHE A 6 6.75 -0.57 2.33
N ARG A 7 7.18 0.52 1.69
CA ARG A 7 6.46 1.80 1.73
C ARG A 7 5.05 1.71 1.15
N GLU A 8 4.90 1.04 0.01
CA GLU A 8 3.58 0.79 -0.59
C GLU A 8 2.66 0.07 0.41
N ALA A 9 3.16 -0.99 1.09
CA ALA A 9 2.39 -1.71 2.09
C ALA A 9 2.00 -0.85 3.30
N VAL A 10 2.93 -0.02 3.82
CA VAL A 10 2.64 0.91 4.93
C VAL A 10 1.58 1.94 4.54
N ARG A 11 1.69 2.51 3.34
CA ARG A 11 0.71 3.50 2.82
C ARG A 11 -0.66 2.86 2.62
N LEU A 12 -0.72 1.65 2.06
CA LEU A 12 -1.98 0.91 1.94
C LEU A 12 -2.60 0.64 3.31
N ALA A 13 -1.82 0.23 4.31
CA ALA A 13 -2.31 0.05 5.67
C ALA A 13 -2.86 1.35 6.29
N GLN A 14 -2.23 2.50 6.06
CA GLN A 14 -2.73 3.80 6.51
C GLN A 14 -4.09 4.15 5.86
N ILE A 15 -4.23 3.90 4.56
CA ILE A 15 -5.52 4.07 3.85
C ILE A 15 -6.59 3.17 4.49
N THR A 16 -6.22 1.93 4.82
CA THR A 16 -7.11 0.97 5.48
C THR A 16 -7.60 1.47 6.84
N ILE A 17 -6.72 1.99 7.70
CA ILE A 17 -7.10 2.46 9.05
C ILE A 17 -8.22 3.52 8.97
N GLY A 18 -8.10 4.49 8.07
CA GLY A 18 -9.11 5.54 7.90
C GLY A 18 -10.41 5.07 7.24
N ASN A 19 -10.37 3.94 6.51
CA ASN A 19 -11.48 3.49 5.67
C ASN A 19 -12.02 2.10 6.03
N TRP A 20 -11.54 1.49 7.11
CA TRP A 20 -11.77 0.06 7.40
C TRP A 20 -13.25 -0.30 7.37
N LYS A 21 -14.09 0.44 8.09
CA LYS A 21 -15.54 0.16 8.14
C LYS A 21 -16.21 0.17 6.76
N ARG A 22 -15.76 1.06 5.85
CA ARG A 22 -16.32 1.18 4.50
C ARG A 22 -15.81 0.08 3.59
N LEU A 23 -14.53 -0.25 3.70
CA LEU A 23 -13.90 -1.37 2.98
C LEU A 23 -14.53 -2.70 3.41
N ASP A 24 -14.49 -3.00 4.70
CA ASP A 24 -15.00 -4.23 5.30
C ASP A 24 -16.50 -4.41 5.00
N GLY A 25 -17.31 -3.37 5.22
CA GLY A 25 -18.75 -3.42 4.91
C GLY A 25 -19.06 -3.68 3.42
N HIS A 26 -18.22 -3.18 2.50
CA HIS A 26 -18.41 -3.42 1.06
C HIS A 26 -18.22 -4.91 0.69
N TYR A 27 -17.24 -5.59 1.29
CA TYR A 27 -16.95 -6.99 1.04
C TYR A 27 -17.84 -7.92 1.87
N GLN A 28 -18.18 -7.54 3.11
CA GLN A 28 -19.12 -8.26 3.95
C GLN A 28 -20.52 -8.34 3.30
N ALA A 29 -20.97 -7.28 2.63
CA ALA A 29 -22.23 -7.28 1.87
C ALA A 29 -22.23 -8.29 0.70
N GLN A 30 -21.05 -8.76 0.27
CA GLN A 30 -20.86 -9.78 -0.75
C GLN A 30 -20.56 -11.16 -0.15
N GLY A 31 -20.62 -11.31 1.18
CA GLY A 31 -20.31 -12.55 1.90
C GLY A 31 -18.81 -12.86 1.98
N ILE A 32 -17.94 -11.86 1.79
CA ILE A 32 -16.49 -12.00 1.84
C ILE A 32 -15.98 -11.46 3.18
N ASP A 33 -15.25 -12.29 3.93
CA ASP A 33 -14.56 -11.89 5.15
C ASP A 33 -13.07 -11.65 4.86
N LEU A 34 -12.68 -10.38 4.89
CA LEU A 34 -11.32 -9.93 4.60
C LEU A 34 -10.29 -10.36 5.65
N LEU A 35 -10.71 -10.65 6.88
CA LEU A 35 -9.80 -11.04 7.97
C LEU A 35 -9.24 -12.45 7.82
N HIS A 36 -9.88 -13.27 6.97
CA HIS A 36 -9.40 -14.61 6.64
C HIS A 36 -8.38 -14.61 5.49
N PHE A 37 -8.14 -13.47 4.86
CA PHE A 37 -7.19 -13.40 3.75
C PHE A 37 -5.74 -13.34 4.26
N PRO A 38 -4.79 -14.01 3.58
CA PRO A 38 -3.38 -13.78 3.79
C PRO A 38 -3.04 -12.29 3.59
N LEU A 39 -2.05 -11.78 4.33
CA LEU A 39 -1.69 -10.35 4.32
C LEU A 39 -1.45 -9.79 2.91
N TYR A 40 -0.76 -10.51 2.04
CA TYR A 40 -0.49 -10.05 0.67
C TYR A 40 -1.79 -9.91 -0.15
N THR A 41 -2.74 -10.85 0.02
CA THR A 41 -4.04 -10.81 -0.63
C THR A 41 -4.85 -9.63 -0.10
N LEU A 42 -4.83 -9.43 1.22
CA LEU A 42 -5.49 -8.29 1.85
C LEU A 42 -4.96 -6.96 1.31
N LEU A 43 -3.64 -6.79 1.22
CA LEU A 43 -3.01 -5.59 0.66
C LEU A 43 -3.40 -5.35 -0.80
N ASN A 44 -3.46 -6.40 -1.63
CA ASN A 44 -3.92 -6.29 -3.01
C ASN A 44 -5.40 -5.87 -3.10
N VAL A 45 -6.26 -6.42 -2.24
CA VAL A 45 -7.67 -6.04 -2.17
C VAL A 45 -7.81 -4.57 -1.79
N ILE A 46 -7.06 -4.12 -0.78
CA ILE A 46 -7.03 -2.70 -0.37
C ILE A 46 -6.58 -1.82 -1.54
N PHE A 47 -5.52 -2.21 -2.26
CA PHE A 47 -5.02 -1.47 -3.41
C PHE A 47 -6.10 -1.29 -4.47
N VAL A 48 -6.72 -2.38 -4.93
CA VAL A 48 -7.77 -2.34 -5.97
C VAL A 48 -8.96 -1.51 -5.50
N TRP A 49 -9.43 -1.75 -4.28
CA TRP A 49 -10.54 -1.00 -3.71
C TRP A 49 -10.26 0.50 -3.64
N ALA A 50 -9.04 0.90 -3.27
CA ALA A 50 -8.65 2.30 -3.25
C ALA A 50 -8.56 2.89 -4.67
N ALA A 51 -7.91 2.18 -5.59
CA ALA A 51 -7.69 2.62 -6.98
C ALA A 51 -9.01 2.87 -7.72
N GLU A 52 -10.02 2.00 -7.56
CA GLU A 52 -11.36 2.16 -8.16
C GLU A 52 -12.10 3.43 -7.74
N ARG A 53 -11.66 4.08 -6.66
CA ARG A 53 -12.27 5.28 -6.09
C ARG A 53 -11.49 6.56 -6.41
N ILE A 54 -10.38 6.43 -7.13
CA ILE A 54 -9.59 7.55 -7.65
C ILE A 54 -10.06 7.86 -9.08
N ALA A 55 -10.13 9.14 -9.44
CA ALA A 55 -10.41 9.54 -10.82
C ALA A 55 -9.34 8.97 -11.76
N SER A 56 -9.72 8.50 -12.94
CA SER A 56 -8.82 7.76 -13.83
C SER A 56 -7.57 8.55 -14.24
N ASP A 57 -7.67 9.86 -14.39
CA ASP A 57 -6.57 10.78 -14.69
C ASP A 57 -5.65 11.05 -13.48
N LYS A 58 -6.02 10.57 -12.29
CA LYS A 58 -5.30 10.73 -11.02
C LYS A 58 -4.69 9.45 -10.47
N VAL A 59 -4.92 8.30 -11.12
CA VAL A 59 -4.40 7.00 -10.66
C VAL A 59 -2.88 7.00 -10.62
N THR A 60 -2.20 7.45 -11.68
CA THR A 60 -0.73 7.50 -11.70
C THR A 60 -0.14 8.43 -10.63
N GLU A 61 -0.79 9.56 -10.36
CA GLU A 61 -0.38 10.48 -9.28
C GLU A 61 -0.51 9.80 -7.91
N TRP A 62 -1.62 9.09 -7.70
CA TRP A 62 -1.87 8.33 -6.48
C TRP A 62 -0.88 7.18 -6.28
N GLU A 63 -0.60 6.39 -7.32
CA GLU A 63 0.39 5.31 -7.30
C GLU A 63 1.79 5.83 -6.96
N ASN A 64 2.20 6.96 -7.55
CA ASN A 64 3.46 7.61 -7.20
C ASN A 64 3.48 8.02 -5.71
N GLY A 65 2.35 8.51 -5.19
CA GLY A 65 2.17 8.84 -3.78
C GLY A 65 2.33 7.65 -2.82
N LEU A 66 2.03 6.42 -3.24
CA LEU A 66 2.27 5.22 -2.42
C LEU A 66 3.75 4.95 -2.17
N THR A 67 4.63 5.49 -3.03
CA THR A 67 6.08 5.27 -2.98
C THR A 67 6.85 6.47 -2.43
N ALA A 68 6.13 7.58 -2.17
CA ALA A 68 6.69 8.79 -1.59
C ALA A 68 7.17 8.56 -0.13
N PRO A 69 8.13 9.35 0.37
CA PRO A 69 8.61 9.25 1.75
C PRO A 69 7.46 9.24 2.76
N LEU A 70 7.58 8.41 3.80
CA LEU A 70 6.60 8.38 4.89
C LEU A 70 6.70 9.66 5.75
N PRO A 71 5.65 10.01 6.52
CA PRO A 71 5.72 11.14 7.44
C PRO A 71 6.88 10.97 8.44
N GLY A 72 7.82 11.91 8.44
CA GLY A 72 9.02 11.85 9.28
C GLY A 72 10.27 11.30 8.57
N GLU A 73 10.15 10.80 7.33
CA GLU A 73 11.28 10.43 6.48
C GLU A 73 11.72 11.60 5.60
N THR A 74 13.03 11.72 5.40
CA THR A 74 13.60 12.58 4.36
C THR A 74 13.58 11.87 3.00
N ALA A 75 13.80 12.62 1.92
CA ALA A 75 13.97 12.03 0.59
C ALA A 75 15.23 11.14 0.51
N GLU A 76 16.25 11.43 1.32
CA GLU A 76 17.47 10.63 1.42
C GLU A 76 17.22 9.30 2.16
N ASP A 77 16.44 9.30 3.25
CA ASP A 77 16.03 8.08 3.94
C ASP A 77 15.24 7.16 3.00
N ALA A 78 14.34 7.75 2.21
CA ALA A 78 13.59 7.00 1.23
C ALA A 78 14.47 6.45 0.09
N ALA A 79 15.55 7.15 -0.27
CA ALA A 79 16.51 6.68 -1.27
C ALA A 79 17.43 5.58 -0.72
N ALA A 80 17.84 5.64 0.55
CA ALA A 80 18.71 4.65 1.19
C ALA A 80 18.05 3.26 1.29
N ASP A 81 16.74 3.20 1.58
CA ASP A 81 15.92 1.98 1.54
C ASP A 81 15.94 1.26 0.18
N PHE A 82 16.29 1.98 -0.89
CA PHE A 82 16.40 1.42 -2.23
C PHE A 82 17.70 0.60 -2.38
N ASP A 83 18.81 1.12 -1.84
CA ASP A 83 20.17 0.58 -1.95
C ASP A 83 20.43 -0.60 -1.01
N ASP A 84 20.03 -0.50 0.27
CA ASP A 84 20.23 -1.58 1.26
C ASP A 84 19.52 -2.89 0.87
N SER A 85 18.43 -2.79 0.09
CA SER A 85 17.71 -3.97 -0.43
C SER A 85 18.42 -4.70 -1.56
N PHE A 86 19.42 -4.10 -2.20
CA PHE A 86 20.19 -4.70 -3.28
C PHE A 86 21.40 -5.46 -2.73
N ASP A 87 22.02 -4.97 -1.67
CA ASP A 87 23.15 -5.63 -1.01
C ASP A 87 22.73 -6.83 -0.16
N GLN A 88 21.56 -6.82 0.48
CA GLN A 88 21.07 -7.95 1.28
C GLN A 88 20.57 -9.16 0.47
N ILE A 89 20.36 -9.04 -0.84
CA ILE A 89 19.94 -10.15 -1.72
C ILE A 89 21.15 -10.86 -2.35
N ASN A 90 22.31 -10.20 -2.38
CA ASN A 90 23.54 -10.70 -3.01
C ASN A 90 24.56 -11.28 -2.01
N HIS A 91 24.15 -11.48 -0.74
CA HIS A 91 24.90 -12.14 0.32
C HIS A 91 24.06 -13.20 1.01
#